data_AF-A0A517PAV2-F1
#
_entry.id   AF-A0A517PAV2-F1
#
_cell.length_a   1.000
_cell.length_b   1.000
_cell.length_c   1.000
_cell.angle_alpha   90.00
_cell.angle_beta   90.00
_cell.angle_gamma   90.00
#
_symmetry.space_group_name_H-M   'P 1'
#
loop_
_entity.id
_entity.type
_entity.pdbx_description
1 polymer ?
#
loop_
_entity_poly.entity_id
_entity_poly.type
_entity_poly.pdbx_seq_one_letter_code
_entity_poly.pdbx_strand_id
1 'polypeptide(L)'
;MIHVPRNTCRSPAARALSVRAVVAAVAVGGGLLFAPPAGSPLGPVVANAAPGSFTDAAELADAVADGRNLERARKWAEAIRHYDAALERFAPDHEAPGAEPLPEPIRALQYGLRRSKIHHGIHRRYADPSYTEQLLSRSPESALDLYETVLGQIRRNYVEPIGATSLVAHGTESLYLALSDRKFLGRNLPAHGADDGSAEAAVERFRAVLRTEFWNAPIRAEDERRTVARAARLGRELCGLSETATIFEYLAGATNALDDYSAFLSPEGLASLYGNIEGNFVGIGIEIEAEPGRGQFLRKILPGSPAEEGGAKAGEYVSAIGGTDCRDLSTDEAAKLLRGPEFSAVELEITDARGVARTGRFVRRTVEVASVERAEMVEPGIGYIRMGGFQETTAREMADAVNQLRRQGMTKLIWDLRGNPGGLLDAAVDVLDLFVEEGTLVSTRGPAGGQTQTYRARRAGTLAARDLELVLLVDGDSASASEIVAGCLRDHRRGTIVGRTTYGKWSVQSIVDLGDAPRAGWAAAAAGSRGSGLKLTTARFYSPDGRNYAGIGLNPDVPAPEYADDAQEPEPTEAPEDLFAAADPAAGIAGDRTAGYRPGRVARAADGPRVPQTSLPLNEQPDVQAALKLLRRR
;
A
#
# COMPACT_ATOMS: atom_id res chain seq x y z
N MET A 1 -40.03 22.89 48.50
CA MET A 1 -39.09 24.03 48.60
C MET A 1 -37.69 23.48 48.82
N ILE A 2 -37.00 23.03 47.75
CA ILE A 2 -35.55 22.76 47.75
C ILE A 2 -35.03 23.15 46.36
N HIS A 3 -33.98 23.95 46.36
CA HIS A 3 -33.47 24.79 45.30
C HIS A 3 -32.58 23.99 44.33
N VAL A 4 -32.85 24.05 43.01
CA VAL A 4 -32.00 23.47 41.95
C VAL A 4 -31.14 24.60 41.37
N PRO A 5 -29.80 24.56 41.46
CA PRO A 5 -28.97 25.56 40.82
C PRO A 5 -28.78 25.24 39.33
N ARG A 6 -29.05 26.25 38.49
CA ARG A 6 -28.74 26.29 37.06
C ARG A 6 -27.22 26.23 36.86
N ASN A 7 -26.73 25.19 36.20
CA ASN A 7 -25.38 25.20 35.65
C ASN A 7 -25.41 25.80 34.24
N THR A 8 -24.62 26.85 34.10
CA THR A 8 -24.41 27.68 32.93
C THR A 8 -23.63 26.94 31.83
N CYS A 9 -24.05 27.18 30.59
CA CYS A 9 -23.30 26.84 29.38
C CYS A 9 -21.84 27.31 29.48
N ARG A 10 -20.90 26.38 29.36
CA ARG A 10 -19.52 26.68 28.95
C ARG A 10 -19.37 26.36 27.46
N SER A 11 -18.77 27.30 26.75
CA SER A 11 -18.40 27.26 25.32
C SER A 11 -17.61 26.00 24.94
N PRO A 12 -17.67 25.54 23.67
CA PRO A 12 -16.87 24.40 23.24
C PRO A 12 -15.40 24.82 23.11
N ALA A 13 -14.58 24.38 24.06
CA ALA A 13 -13.14 24.40 23.90
C ALA A 13 -12.72 23.45 22.76
N ALA A 14 -11.69 23.87 22.02
CA ALA A 14 -11.13 23.19 20.86
C ALA A 14 -11.01 21.67 21.05
N ARG A 15 -11.65 20.90 20.16
CA ARG A 15 -11.36 19.47 20.00
C ARG A 15 -9.91 19.34 19.54
N ALA A 16 -9.05 18.78 20.38
CA ALA A 16 -7.72 18.35 19.98
C ALA A 16 -7.88 17.31 18.86
N LEU A 17 -7.27 17.55 17.69
CA LEU A 17 -7.14 16.53 16.65
C LEU A 17 -6.39 15.34 17.25
N SER A 18 -6.99 14.16 17.20
CA SER A 18 -6.28 12.92 17.57
C SER A 18 -5.42 12.50 16.39
N VAL A 19 -4.09 12.48 16.58
CA VAL A 19 -3.13 11.99 15.59
C VAL A 19 -2.72 10.58 16.02
N ARG A 20 -3.08 9.57 15.24
CA ARG A 20 -2.60 8.18 15.42
C ARG A 20 -1.48 7.90 14.43
N ALA A 21 -0.39 7.29 14.92
CA ALA A 21 0.74 6.88 14.09
C ALA A 21 0.51 5.46 13.57
N VAL A 22 0.67 5.28 12.26
CA VAL A 22 0.45 4.02 11.53
C VAL A 22 1.65 3.82 10.62
N VAL A 23 2.14 2.58 10.54
CA VAL A 23 3.36 2.29 9.80
C VAL A 23 3.15 1.29 8.67
N ALA A 24 1.94 0.72 8.54
CA ALA A 24 1.63 -0.28 7.52
C ALA A 24 1.91 0.19 6.09
N ALA A 25 2.56 -0.65 5.29
CA ALA A 25 2.43 -0.59 3.83
C ALA A 25 1.03 -1.10 3.48
N VAL A 26 0.14 -0.24 2.99
CA VAL A 26 -1.10 -0.72 2.36
C VAL A 26 -0.70 -1.15 0.96
N ALA A 27 -0.32 -2.41 0.82
CA ALA A 27 -0.11 -3.02 -0.49
C ALA A 27 -1.47 -3.14 -1.19
N VAL A 28 -1.54 -2.65 -2.43
CA VAL A 28 -2.63 -2.95 -3.36
C VAL A 28 -2.22 -4.24 -4.07
N GLY A 29 -2.88 -5.35 -3.73
CA GLY A 29 -2.42 -6.72 -3.96
C GLY A 29 -2.32 -7.20 -5.42
N GLY A 30 -1.51 -8.24 -5.62
CA GLY A 30 -1.38 -9.03 -6.84
C GLY A 30 -1.62 -10.53 -6.57
N GLY A 31 -2.03 -11.27 -7.61
CA GLY A 31 -2.26 -12.73 -7.62
C GLY A 31 -1.44 -13.42 -8.71
N LEU A 32 -1.10 -14.71 -8.51
CA LEU A 32 -0.13 -15.52 -9.27
C LEU A 32 -0.78 -16.80 -9.84
N LEU A 33 -0.22 -17.31 -10.95
CA LEU A 33 -0.80 -18.25 -11.92
C LEU A 33 -0.42 -19.74 -11.71
N PHE A 34 -1.17 -20.66 -12.33
CA PHE A 34 -0.95 -22.13 -12.40
C PHE A 34 -0.58 -22.62 -13.83
N ALA A 35 0.13 -23.77 -13.93
CA ALA A 35 0.54 -24.46 -15.17
C ALA A 35 0.13 -25.98 -15.20
N PRO A 36 0.04 -26.65 -16.39
CA PRO A 36 -0.27 -28.10 -16.55
C PRO A 36 0.94 -28.99 -17.03
N PRO A 37 0.80 -30.33 -17.19
CA PRO A 37 1.93 -31.30 -17.10
C PRO A 37 2.60 -31.76 -18.42
N ALA A 38 3.76 -32.41 -18.25
CA ALA A 38 4.88 -32.61 -19.18
C ALA A 38 4.91 -33.89 -20.08
N GLY A 39 5.81 -33.89 -21.07
CA GLY A 39 6.30 -35.05 -21.84
C GLY A 39 7.66 -34.82 -22.56
N SER A 40 8.64 -35.69 -22.27
CA SER A 40 10.10 -35.82 -22.60
C SER A 40 10.54 -35.99 -24.09
N PRO A 41 11.85 -36.17 -24.46
CA PRO A 41 13.15 -35.62 -23.98
C PRO A 41 14.21 -35.18 -25.06
N LEU A 42 15.20 -34.38 -24.60
CA LEU A 42 16.68 -34.37 -24.87
C LEU A 42 17.33 -33.88 -26.20
N GLY A 43 18.30 -32.96 -26.05
CA GLY A 43 19.48 -32.72 -26.91
C GLY A 43 20.44 -31.66 -26.31
N PRO A 44 21.79 -31.76 -26.43
CA PRO A 44 22.74 -31.15 -25.49
C PRO A 44 23.30 -29.75 -25.85
N VAL A 45 23.46 -28.95 -24.79
CA VAL A 45 24.50 -27.96 -24.42
C VAL A 45 25.53 -27.50 -25.47
N VAL A 46 25.66 -26.17 -25.65
CA VAL A 46 26.97 -25.49 -25.81
C VAL A 46 26.96 -24.17 -25.01
N ALA A 47 28.03 -23.95 -24.24
CA ALA A 47 28.23 -22.83 -23.33
C ALA A 47 29.14 -21.71 -23.90
N ASN A 48 29.00 -20.53 -23.28
CA ASN A 48 29.94 -19.42 -23.07
C ASN A 48 29.78 -18.11 -23.87
N ALA A 49 29.44 -17.03 -23.14
CA ALA A 49 30.07 -15.70 -23.24
C ALA A 49 29.86 -14.88 -21.93
N ALA A 50 30.85 -14.06 -21.57
CA ALA A 50 30.93 -13.21 -20.37
C ALA A 50 30.50 -11.74 -20.66
N PRO A 51 30.52 -10.81 -19.67
CA PRO A 51 29.35 -10.05 -19.23
C PRO A 51 29.17 -8.67 -19.90
N GLY A 52 27.91 -8.28 -20.09
CA GLY A 52 27.46 -7.05 -20.75
C GLY A 52 26.87 -7.32 -22.14
N SER A 53 25.99 -8.32 -22.25
CA SER A 53 25.42 -8.77 -23.53
C SER A 53 24.32 -7.83 -24.03
N PHE A 54 24.18 -7.77 -25.35
CA PHE A 54 23.07 -7.11 -26.08
C PHE A 54 21.66 -7.46 -25.56
N THR A 55 21.54 -8.52 -24.75
CA THR A 55 20.31 -8.99 -24.09
C THR A 55 19.71 -7.95 -23.15
N ASP A 56 20.49 -7.29 -22.30
CA ASP A 56 19.94 -6.40 -21.27
C ASP A 56 19.31 -5.13 -21.89
N ALA A 57 19.84 -4.66 -23.02
CA ALA A 57 19.31 -3.50 -23.73
C ALA A 57 18.03 -3.83 -24.50
N ALA A 58 17.95 -5.03 -25.11
CA ALA A 58 16.75 -5.51 -25.77
C ALA A 58 15.62 -5.77 -24.76
N GLU A 59 15.92 -6.49 -23.67
CA GLU A 59 14.97 -6.76 -22.60
C GLU A 59 14.47 -5.47 -21.92
N LEU A 60 15.32 -4.45 -21.77
CA LEU A 60 14.91 -3.15 -21.25
C LEU A 60 13.98 -2.42 -22.22
N ALA A 61 14.24 -2.51 -23.53
CA ALA A 61 13.35 -1.94 -24.54
C ALA A 61 11.99 -2.66 -24.56
N ASP A 62 11.98 -3.98 -24.45
CA ASP A 62 10.79 -4.81 -24.35
C ASP A 62 10.00 -4.46 -23.08
N ALA A 63 10.67 -4.31 -21.94
CA ALA A 63 10.03 -3.86 -20.71
C ALA A 63 9.33 -2.49 -20.86
N VAL A 64 9.94 -1.54 -21.58
CA VAL A 64 9.29 -0.26 -21.89
C VAL A 64 8.08 -0.47 -22.83
N ALA A 65 8.20 -1.31 -23.84
CA ALA A 65 7.13 -1.59 -24.80
C ALA A 65 5.93 -2.29 -24.15
N ASP A 66 6.16 -3.29 -23.31
CA ASP A 66 5.16 -4.05 -22.56
C ASP A 66 4.40 -3.17 -21.57
N GLY A 67 5.13 -2.32 -20.84
CA GLY A 67 4.51 -1.33 -19.97
C GLY A 67 3.56 -0.40 -20.75
N ARG A 68 3.98 0.07 -21.93
CA ARG A 68 3.14 0.90 -22.82
C ARG A 68 1.94 0.12 -23.37
N ASN A 69 2.09 -1.17 -23.66
CA ASN A 69 0.99 -2.05 -24.06
C ASN A 69 -0.06 -2.16 -22.94
N LEU A 70 0.37 -2.35 -21.70
CA LEU A 70 -0.52 -2.39 -20.53
C LEU A 70 -1.24 -1.05 -20.31
N GLU A 71 -0.56 0.08 -20.47
CA GLU A 71 -1.18 1.40 -20.42
C GLU A 71 -2.21 1.62 -21.54
N ARG A 72 -1.91 1.22 -22.78
CA ARG A 72 -2.87 1.26 -23.90
C ARG A 72 -4.11 0.41 -23.64
N ALA A 73 -3.91 -0.76 -23.03
CA ALA A 73 -4.99 -1.64 -22.58
C ALA A 73 -5.70 -1.12 -21.31
N ARG A 74 -5.26 0.01 -20.73
CA ARG A 74 -5.76 0.62 -19.48
C ARG A 74 -5.69 -0.31 -18.27
N LYS A 75 -4.75 -1.26 -18.30
CA LYS A 75 -4.46 -2.21 -17.22
C LYS A 75 -3.51 -1.57 -16.21
N TRP A 76 -3.94 -0.48 -15.58
CA TRP A 76 -3.06 0.39 -14.78
C TRP A 76 -2.38 -0.33 -13.61
N ALA A 77 -3.08 -1.25 -12.94
CA ALA A 77 -2.50 -2.01 -11.83
C ALA A 77 -1.42 -3.01 -12.31
N GLU A 78 -1.63 -3.66 -13.46
CA GLU A 78 -0.62 -4.51 -14.10
C GLU A 78 0.57 -3.68 -14.57
N ALA A 79 0.33 -2.52 -15.19
CA ALA A 79 1.39 -1.60 -15.63
C ALA A 79 2.25 -1.11 -14.45
N ILE A 80 1.64 -0.76 -13.31
CA ILE A 80 2.38 -0.37 -12.10
C ILE A 80 3.32 -1.49 -11.66
N ARG A 81 2.81 -2.73 -11.52
CA ARG A 81 3.63 -3.88 -11.12
C ARG A 81 4.76 -4.15 -12.11
N HIS A 82 4.46 -4.08 -13.40
CA HIS A 82 5.43 -4.28 -14.48
C HIS A 82 6.56 -3.24 -14.42
N TYR A 83 6.22 -1.95 -14.37
CA TYR A 83 7.22 -0.89 -14.31
C TYR A 83 8.03 -0.93 -13.02
N ASP A 84 7.41 -1.25 -11.88
CA ASP A 84 8.10 -1.39 -10.59
C ASP A 84 9.12 -2.55 -10.64
N ALA A 85 8.71 -3.72 -11.15
CA ALA A 85 9.59 -4.88 -11.33
C ALA A 85 10.72 -4.59 -12.33
N ALA A 86 10.44 -3.90 -13.44
CA ALA A 86 11.45 -3.52 -14.42
C ALA A 86 12.47 -2.54 -13.82
N LEU A 87 12.04 -1.56 -13.03
CA LEU A 87 12.94 -0.64 -12.33
C LEU A 87 13.77 -1.36 -11.26
N GLU A 88 13.19 -2.30 -10.53
CA GLU A 88 13.93 -3.17 -9.61
C GLU A 88 15.03 -3.97 -10.32
N ARG A 89 14.75 -4.50 -11.51
CA ARG A 89 15.71 -5.30 -12.29
C ARG A 89 16.80 -4.44 -12.93
N PHE A 90 16.43 -3.42 -13.69
CA PHE A 90 17.34 -2.70 -14.58
C PHE A 90 17.98 -1.46 -13.96
N ALA A 91 17.40 -0.92 -12.89
CA ALA A 91 17.97 0.23 -12.19
C ALA A 91 17.63 0.20 -10.70
N PRO A 92 18.10 -0.79 -9.93
CA PRO A 92 17.76 -0.93 -8.51
C PRO A 92 18.18 0.28 -7.66
N ASP A 93 19.18 1.06 -8.12
CA ASP A 93 19.67 2.30 -7.49
C ASP A 93 19.09 3.60 -8.08
N HIS A 94 18.06 3.52 -8.94
CA HIS A 94 17.54 4.68 -9.68
C HIS A 94 17.01 5.83 -8.81
N GLU A 95 16.75 5.58 -7.54
CA GLU A 95 16.26 6.57 -6.59
C GLU A 95 17.35 7.07 -5.63
N ALA A 96 18.58 6.53 -5.71
CA ALA A 96 19.69 6.87 -4.83
C ALA A 96 20.02 8.39 -4.86
N PRO A 97 20.22 9.04 -3.69
CA PRO A 97 20.60 10.44 -3.64
C PRO A 97 21.90 10.70 -4.39
N GLY A 98 21.89 11.63 -5.35
CA GLY A 98 23.07 11.99 -6.15
C GLY A 98 23.31 11.12 -7.38
N ALA A 99 22.35 10.29 -7.80
CA ALA A 99 22.43 9.55 -9.05
C ALA A 99 22.60 10.50 -10.27
N GLU A 100 23.49 10.12 -11.18
CA GLU A 100 23.63 10.74 -12.51
C GLU A 100 22.30 10.71 -13.28
N PRO A 101 22.08 11.59 -14.27
CA PRO A 101 20.88 11.57 -15.10
C PRO A 101 20.65 10.17 -15.68
N LEU A 102 19.52 9.57 -15.31
CA LEU A 102 19.19 8.21 -15.73
C LEU A 102 19.12 8.09 -17.26
N PRO A 103 19.57 6.97 -17.85
CA PRO A 103 19.41 6.70 -19.29
C PRO A 103 17.96 6.82 -19.74
N GLU A 104 17.72 7.18 -21.01
CA GLU A 104 16.37 7.42 -21.53
C GLU A 104 15.39 6.25 -21.29
N PRO A 105 15.74 4.97 -21.53
CA PRO A 105 14.82 3.86 -21.29
C PRO A 105 14.43 3.72 -19.82
N ILE A 106 15.36 3.96 -18.88
CA ILE A 106 15.06 3.94 -17.44
C ILE A 106 14.14 5.09 -17.05
N ARG A 107 14.34 6.29 -17.62
CA ARG A 107 13.40 7.41 -17.42
C ARG A 107 12.03 7.10 -18.00
N ALA A 108 11.96 6.38 -19.12
CA ALA A 108 10.69 5.95 -19.71
C ALA A 108 9.93 5.01 -18.78
N LEU A 109 10.61 4.06 -18.12
CA LEU A 109 10.03 3.20 -17.08
C LEU A 109 9.54 4.02 -15.88
N GLN A 110 10.36 4.94 -15.33
CA GLN A 110 9.96 5.82 -14.23
C GLN A 110 8.73 6.65 -14.56
N TYR A 111 8.72 7.25 -15.76
CA TYR A 111 7.60 8.06 -16.21
C TYR A 111 6.35 7.21 -16.43
N GLY A 112 6.50 5.99 -16.97
CA GLY A 112 5.44 4.99 -17.09
C GLY A 112 4.83 4.60 -15.75
N LEU A 113 5.66 4.30 -14.75
CA LEU A 113 5.21 3.99 -13.39
C LEU A 113 4.40 5.15 -12.80
N ARG A 114 4.92 6.37 -12.91
CA ARG A 114 4.26 7.58 -12.38
C ARG A 114 2.91 7.85 -13.06
N ARG A 115 2.84 7.81 -14.40
CA ARG A 115 1.58 7.95 -15.15
C ARG A 115 0.57 6.90 -14.74
N SER A 116 1.00 5.64 -14.67
CA SER A 116 0.14 4.51 -14.32
C SER A 116 -0.42 4.63 -12.90
N LYS A 117 0.40 5.07 -11.92
CA LYS A 117 -0.04 5.39 -10.56
C LYS A 117 -1.12 6.48 -10.53
N ILE A 118 -0.95 7.55 -11.32
CA ILE A 118 -1.95 8.64 -11.38
C ILE A 118 -3.26 8.16 -12.00
N HIS A 119 -3.22 7.46 -13.13
CA HIS A 119 -4.42 6.89 -13.77
C HIS A 119 -5.14 5.88 -12.87
N HIS A 120 -4.39 5.00 -12.21
CA HIS A 120 -4.95 4.08 -11.23
C HIS A 120 -5.63 4.82 -10.07
N GLY A 121 -5.01 5.89 -9.56
CA GLY A 121 -5.59 6.76 -8.54
C GLY A 121 -6.89 7.45 -9.00
N ILE A 122 -6.94 7.96 -10.23
CA ILE A 122 -8.15 8.54 -10.83
C ILE A 122 -9.25 7.48 -10.89
N HIS A 123 -8.98 6.30 -11.48
CA HIS A 123 -9.95 5.21 -11.56
C HIS A 123 -10.53 4.85 -10.18
N ARG A 124 -9.70 4.78 -9.15
CA ARG A 124 -10.15 4.48 -7.78
C ARG A 124 -11.02 5.58 -7.19
N ARG A 125 -10.64 6.85 -7.33
CA ARG A 125 -11.44 8.00 -6.84
C ARG A 125 -12.83 8.04 -7.49
N TYR A 126 -12.91 7.82 -8.79
CA TYR A 126 -14.18 7.86 -9.52
C TYR A 126 -15.01 6.57 -9.39
N ALA A 127 -14.45 5.52 -8.78
CA ALA A 127 -15.16 4.31 -8.38
C ALA A 127 -15.58 4.31 -6.88
N ASP A 128 -15.36 5.43 -6.19
CA ASP A 128 -15.71 5.63 -4.78
C ASP A 128 -16.97 6.53 -4.69
N PRO A 129 -18.11 6.00 -4.24
CA PRO A 129 -19.34 6.77 -4.06
C PRO A 129 -19.17 7.92 -3.07
N SER A 130 -18.41 7.74 -1.98
CA SER A 130 -18.17 8.81 -1.01
C SER A 130 -17.39 9.98 -1.62
N TYR A 131 -16.48 9.71 -2.55
CA TYR A 131 -15.81 10.75 -3.33
C TYR A 131 -16.77 11.43 -4.31
N THR A 132 -17.46 10.64 -5.13
CA THR A 132 -18.27 11.17 -6.25
C THR A 132 -19.60 11.82 -5.82
N GLU A 133 -20.14 11.44 -4.67
CA GLU A 133 -21.43 11.94 -4.16
C GLU A 133 -21.25 12.97 -3.04
N GLN A 134 -20.19 12.88 -2.22
CA GLN A 134 -19.99 13.81 -1.08
C GLN A 134 -18.92 14.86 -1.32
N LEU A 135 -17.79 14.50 -1.96
CA LEU A 135 -16.71 15.47 -2.19
C LEU A 135 -16.96 16.29 -3.44
N LEU A 136 -17.33 15.65 -4.56
CA LEU A 136 -17.61 16.36 -5.80
C LEU A 136 -18.89 17.21 -5.77
N SER A 137 -19.79 17.01 -4.80
CA SER A 137 -20.99 17.83 -4.62
C SER A 137 -20.75 19.15 -3.88
N ARG A 138 -19.51 19.41 -3.43
CA ARG A 138 -19.13 20.66 -2.77
C ARG A 138 -19.08 21.84 -3.73
N SER A 139 -19.29 23.05 -3.19
CA SER A 139 -19.01 24.28 -3.93
C SER A 139 -17.51 24.42 -4.21
N PRO A 140 -17.12 25.14 -5.29
CA PRO A 140 -15.72 25.41 -5.58
C PRO A 140 -14.99 26.09 -4.42
N GLU A 141 -15.63 27.02 -3.72
CA GLU A 141 -15.06 27.69 -2.55
C GLU A 141 -14.77 26.70 -1.41
N SER A 142 -15.70 25.79 -1.11
CA SER A 142 -15.50 24.78 -0.06
C SER A 142 -14.40 23.79 -0.43
N ALA A 143 -14.24 23.46 -1.71
CA ALA A 143 -13.15 22.63 -2.19
C ALA A 143 -11.79 23.35 -2.08
N LEU A 144 -11.72 24.66 -2.37
CA LEU A 144 -10.51 25.46 -2.18
C LEU A 144 -10.13 25.60 -0.71
N ASP A 145 -11.10 25.75 0.20
CA ASP A 145 -10.84 25.80 1.65
C ASP A 145 -10.27 24.48 2.18
N LEU A 146 -10.77 23.35 1.66
CA LEU A 146 -10.21 22.03 1.97
C LEU A 146 -8.79 21.88 1.39
N TYR A 147 -8.57 22.32 0.16
CA TYR A 147 -7.24 22.34 -0.47
C TYR A 147 -6.22 23.11 0.39
N GLU A 148 -6.55 24.33 0.82
CA GLU A 148 -5.68 25.11 1.72
C GLU A 148 -5.46 24.44 3.07
N THR A 149 -6.49 23.83 3.64
CA THR A 149 -6.38 23.06 4.88
C THR A 149 -5.37 21.93 4.74
N VAL A 150 -5.44 21.16 3.65
CA VAL A 150 -4.51 20.08 3.32
C VAL A 150 -3.09 20.61 3.14
N LEU A 151 -2.88 21.66 2.36
CA LEU A 151 -1.54 22.26 2.18
C LEU A 151 -0.97 22.77 3.51
N GLY A 152 -1.81 23.33 4.37
CA GLY A 152 -1.42 23.72 5.72
C GLY A 152 -0.96 22.54 6.57
N GLN A 153 -1.62 21.38 6.47
CA GLN A 153 -1.20 20.16 7.17
C GLN A 153 0.13 19.62 6.61
N ILE A 154 0.31 19.62 5.29
CA ILE A 154 1.56 19.22 4.64
C ILE A 154 2.71 20.08 5.17
N ARG A 155 2.59 21.40 5.10
CA ARG A 155 3.65 22.33 5.55
C ARG A 155 4.04 22.18 7.01
N ARG A 156 3.06 21.87 7.87
CA ARG A 156 3.30 21.76 9.31
C ARG A 156 3.87 20.41 9.72
N ASN A 157 3.48 19.34 9.04
CA ASN A 157 3.66 17.99 9.56
C ASN A 157 4.43 17.06 8.63
N TYR A 158 4.50 17.35 7.32
CA TYR A 158 5.20 16.49 6.38
C TYR A 158 6.69 16.48 6.73
N VAL A 159 7.30 15.29 6.69
CA VAL A 159 8.66 15.05 7.19
C VAL A 159 9.73 15.88 6.48
N GLU A 160 9.42 16.38 5.28
CA GLU A 160 10.29 17.19 4.46
C GLU A 160 9.62 18.48 3.98
N PRO A 161 10.39 19.56 3.75
CA PRO A 161 9.84 20.74 3.10
C PRO A 161 9.58 20.45 1.62
N ILE A 162 8.40 20.85 1.14
CA ILE A 162 8.06 20.84 -0.29
C ILE A 162 7.63 22.25 -0.74
N GLY A 163 8.11 22.67 -1.90
CA GLY A 163 7.83 23.98 -2.47
C GLY A 163 6.44 24.06 -3.12
N ALA A 164 5.85 25.26 -3.10
CA ALA A 164 4.55 25.54 -3.71
C ALA A 164 4.49 25.21 -5.21
N THR A 165 5.56 25.57 -5.95
CA THR A 165 5.74 25.18 -7.36
C THR A 165 5.58 23.68 -7.57
N SER A 166 6.18 22.84 -6.72
CA SER A 166 6.11 21.39 -6.87
C SER A 166 4.68 20.88 -6.65
N LEU A 167 4.02 21.34 -5.58
CA LEU A 167 2.64 20.94 -5.26
C LEU A 167 1.68 21.26 -6.40
N VAL A 168 1.75 22.47 -6.95
CA VAL A 168 0.86 22.90 -8.04
C VAL A 168 1.24 22.25 -9.36
N ALA A 169 2.52 22.01 -9.65
CA ALA A 169 2.94 21.29 -10.86
C ALA A 169 2.41 19.84 -10.87
N HIS A 170 2.50 19.13 -9.75
CA HIS A 170 1.94 17.77 -9.63
C HIS A 170 0.41 17.77 -9.68
N GLY A 171 -0.24 18.79 -9.11
CA GLY A 171 -1.68 19.02 -9.28
C GLY A 171 -2.09 19.24 -10.75
N THR A 172 -1.30 20.03 -11.47
CA THR A 172 -1.50 20.30 -12.91
C THR A 172 -1.34 19.02 -13.72
N GLU A 173 -0.36 18.18 -13.40
CA GLU A 173 -0.19 16.88 -14.04
C GLU A 173 -1.34 15.92 -13.77
N SER A 174 -1.80 15.82 -12.51
CA SER A 174 -2.96 14.97 -12.17
C SER A 174 -4.18 15.37 -13.00
N LEU A 175 -4.47 16.67 -13.08
CA LEU A 175 -5.56 17.18 -13.91
C LEU A 175 -5.35 16.89 -15.40
N TYR A 176 -4.14 17.12 -15.91
CA TYR A 176 -3.83 16.88 -17.32
C TYR A 176 -4.02 15.41 -17.73
N LEU A 177 -3.69 14.47 -16.85
CA LEU A 177 -3.91 13.04 -17.06
C LEU A 177 -5.40 12.68 -16.88
N ALA A 178 -6.08 13.27 -15.90
CA ALA A 178 -7.52 13.10 -15.70
C ALA A 178 -8.35 13.54 -16.92
N LEU A 179 -7.92 14.58 -17.63
CA LEU A 179 -8.54 15.03 -18.89
C LEU A 179 -8.44 14.02 -20.05
N SER A 180 -7.68 12.93 -19.91
CA SER A 180 -7.65 11.81 -20.86
C SER A 180 -8.46 10.59 -20.39
N ASP A 181 -9.05 10.65 -19.19
CA ASP A 181 -9.79 9.56 -18.59
C ASP A 181 -11.30 9.63 -18.90
N ARG A 182 -11.86 8.55 -19.45
CA ARG A 182 -13.27 8.52 -19.88
C ARG A 182 -14.26 8.60 -18.71
N LYS A 183 -13.94 8.01 -17.56
CA LYS A 183 -14.82 8.04 -16.38
C LYS A 183 -14.80 9.43 -15.75
N PHE A 184 -13.63 10.05 -15.68
CA PHE A 184 -13.49 11.44 -15.25
C PHE A 184 -14.30 12.39 -16.14
N LEU A 185 -14.10 12.33 -17.46
CA LEU A 185 -14.78 13.23 -18.39
C LEU A 185 -16.30 13.02 -18.38
N GLY A 186 -16.76 11.77 -18.43
CA GLY A 186 -18.19 11.44 -18.43
C GLY A 186 -18.94 11.89 -17.17
N ARG A 187 -18.23 12.08 -16.04
CA ARG A 187 -18.82 12.57 -14.79
C ARG A 187 -18.77 14.09 -14.67
N ASN A 188 -17.70 14.72 -15.15
CA ASN A 188 -17.38 16.12 -14.81
C ASN A 188 -17.55 17.12 -15.95
N LEU A 189 -17.79 16.64 -17.17
CA LEU A 189 -18.22 17.47 -18.29
C LEU A 189 -19.75 17.51 -18.37
N PRO A 190 -20.32 18.57 -18.99
CA PRO A 190 -21.73 18.60 -19.32
C PRO A 190 -22.11 17.41 -20.20
N ALA A 191 -23.36 16.94 -20.09
CA ALA A 191 -23.90 15.95 -21.02
C ALA A 191 -24.00 16.59 -22.42
N HIS A 192 -22.97 16.39 -23.24
CA HIS A 192 -22.98 16.78 -24.64
C HIS A 192 -23.70 15.70 -25.46
N GLY A 193 -24.50 16.10 -26.45
CA GLY A 193 -25.10 15.17 -27.41
C GLY A 193 -24.01 14.34 -28.08
N ALA A 194 -24.25 13.04 -28.24
CA ALA A 194 -23.27 11.97 -28.36
C ALA A 194 -22.35 11.95 -29.62
N ASP A 195 -22.07 13.07 -30.30
CA ASP A 195 -21.32 13.09 -31.58
C ASP A 195 -20.49 14.36 -31.84
N ASP A 196 -20.06 15.10 -30.81
CA ASP A 196 -19.39 16.40 -31.02
C ASP A 196 -17.88 16.39 -30.78
N GLY A 197 -17.09 16.27 -31.85
CA GLY A 197 -15.63 16.50 -31.84
C GLY A 197 -15.19 17.87 -31.30
N SER A 198 -16.11 18.81 -31.09
CA SER A 198 -15.84 20.10 -30.43
C SER A 198 -15.56 19.96 -28.93
N ALA A 199 -16.17 18.99 -28.24
CA ALA A 199 -15.93 18.75 -26.81
C ALA A 199 -14.51 18.19 -26.58
N GLU A 200 -14.10 17.23 -27.41
CA GLU A 200 -12.73 16.71 -27.41
C GLU A 200 -11.72 17.81 -27.76
N ALA A 201 -12.00 18.61 -28.80
CA ALA A 201 -11.14 19.75 -29.14
C ALA A 201 -11.07 20.80 -28.02
N ALA A 202 -12.14 21.00 -27.26
CA ALA A 202 -12.18 21.91 -26.11
C ALA A 202 -11.32 21.40 -24.95
N VAL A 203 -11.40 20.09 -24.66
CA VAL A 203 -10.53 19.44 -23.67
C VAL A 203 -9.06 19.56 -24.09
N GLU A 204 -8.73 19.29 -25.35
CA GLU A 204 -7.35 19.41 -25.85
C GLU A 204 -6.82 20.85 -25.80
N ARG A 205 -7.66 21.86 -26.09
CA ARG A 205 -7.29 23.27 -25.86
C ARG A 205 -6.97 23.55 -24.40
N PHE A 206 -7.76 23.04 -23.47
CA PHE A 206 -7.50 23.22 -22.04
C PHE A 206 -6.22 22.49 -21.60
N ARG A 207 -5.98 21.27 -22.08
CA ARG A 207 -4.72 20.54 -21.85
C ARG A 207 -3.51 21.32 -22.36
N ALA A 208 -3.62 21.96 -23.53
CA ALA A 208 -2.57 22.82 -24.05
C ALA A 208 -2.29 24.02 -23.11
N VAL A 209 -3.32 24.69 -22.61
CA VAL A 209 -3.20 25.79 -21.63
C VAL A 209 -2.54 25.33 -20.34
N LEU A 210 -2.93 24.18 -19.78
CA LEU A 210 -2.29 23.63 -18.58
C LEU A 210 -0.79 23.41 -18.80
N ARG A 211 -0.41 22.84 -19.95
CA ARG A 211 0.99 22.59 -20.31
C ARG A 211 1.80 23.87 -20.50
N THR A 212 1.23 24.90 -21.10
CA THR A 212 1.97 26.13 -21.43
C THR A 212 2.00 27.16 -20.30
N GLU A 213 0.95 27.24 -19.48
CA GLU A 213 0.79 28.31 -18.49
C GLU A 213 0.95 27.86 -17.04
N PHE A 214 0.66 26.59 -16.72
CA PHE A 214 0.64 26.10 -15.34
C PHE A 214 1.76 25.11 -15.06
N TRP A 215 2.14 24.30 -16.04
CA TRP A 215 3.13 23.25 -15.87
C TRP A 215 4.50 23.81 -15.51
N ASN A 216 5.01 23.43 -14.33
CA ASN A 216 6.29 23.91 -13.77
C ASN A 216 6.41 25.45 -13.66
N ALA A 217 5.29 26.19 -13.71
CA ALA A 217 5.31 27.64 -13.53
C ALA A 217 5.74 27.97 -12.08
N PRO A 218 6.72 28.87 -11.86
CA PRO A 218 7.14 29.25 -10.51
C PRO A 218 5.99 29.86 -9.71
N ILE A 219 5.72 29.32 -8.52
CA ILE A 219 4.59 29.74 -7.69
C ILE A 219 5.08 30.06 -6.27
N ARG A 220 4.65 31.22 -5.78
CA ARG A 220 4.82 31.61 -4.37
C ARG A 220 3.74 30.96 -3.52
N ALA A 221 4.04 30.63 -2.27
CA ALA A 221 3.11 29.91 -1.39
C ALA A 221 1.78 30.65 -1.20
N GLU A 222 1.80 31.98 -1.12
CA GLU A 222 0.63 32.84 -1.01
C GLU A 222 -0.26 32.87 -2.27
N ASP A 223 0.24 32.38 -3.41
CA ASP A 223 -0.44 32.44 -4.71
C ASP A 223 -1.04 31.10 -5.15
N GLU A 224 -0.83 30.01 -4.40
CA GLU A 224 -1.30 28.66 -4.76
C GLU A 224 -2.81 28.59 -4.93
N ARG A 225 -3.58 29.03 -3.91
CA ARG A 225 -5.06 29.03 -3.95
C ARG A 225 -5.55 29.79 -5.18
N ARG A 226 -4.97 30.97 -5.45
CA ARG A 226 -5.32 31.81 -6.60
C ARG A 226 -5.02 31.13 -7.93
N THR A 227 -3.90 30.42 -8.00
CA THR A 227 -3.45 29.68 -9.19
C THR A 227 -4.39 28.51 -9.50
N VAL A 228 -4.71 27.68 -8.49
CA VAL A 228 -5.64 26.56 -8.64
C VAL A 228 -7.05 27.05 -9.00
N ALA A 229 -7.52 28.11 -8.35
CA ALA A 229 -8.81 28.73 -8.69
C ALA A 229 -8.83 29.27 -10.13
N ARG A 230 -7.71 29.80 -10.64
CA ARG A 230 -7.58 30.23 -12.04
C ARG A 230 -7.67 29.04 -13.00
N ALA A 231 -6.97 27.94 -12.72
CA ALA A 231 -7.03 26.73 -13.54
C ALA A 231 -8.46 26.17 -13.59
N ALA A 232 -9.15 26.11 -12.46
CA ALA A 232 -10.53 25.65 -12.37
C ALA A 232 -11.49 26.50 -13.22
N ARG A 233 -11.40 27.84 -13.12
CA ARG A 233 -12.22 28.75 -13.94
C ARG A 233 -11.96 28.59 -15.43
N LEU A 234 -10.69 28.47 -15.83
CA LEU A 234 -10.33 28.25 -17.23
C LEU A 234 -10.87 26.91 -17.76
N GLY A 235 -10.81 25.83 -16.96
CA GLY A 235 -11.39 24.55 -17.33
C GLY A 235 -12.90 24.65 -17.58
N ARG A 236 -13.62 25.31 -16.68
CA ARG A 236 -15.06 25.60 -16.83
C ARG A 236 -15.34 26.44 -18.07
N GLU A 237 -14.58 27.51 -18.31
CA GLU A 237 -14.79 28.43 -19.43
C GLU A 237 -14.47 27.79 -20.79
N LEU A 238 -13.42 26.96 -20.87
CA LEU A 238 -12.96 26.37 -22.13
C LEU A 238 -13.73 25.13 -22.53
N CYS A 239 -14.09 24.25 -21.58
CA CYS A 239 -14.72 22.97 -21.86
C CYS A 239 -15.89 22.60 -20.94
N GLY A 240 -16.34 23.49 -20.05
CA GLY A 240 -17.45 23.21 -19.14
C GLY A 240 -17.09 22.30 -17.97
N LEU A 241 -15.80 22.06 -17.72
CA LEU A 241 -15.34 21.18 -16.65
C LEU A 241 -15.75 21.70 -15.27
N SER A 242 -16.18 20.79 -14.40
CA SER A 242 -16.41 21.07 -12.98
C SER A 242 -15.17 21.69 -12.32
N GLU A 243 -15.33 22.88 -11.75
CA GLU A 243 -14.30 23.55 -10.96
C GLU A 243 -13.92 22.73 -9.73
N THR A 244 -14.90 22.16 -9.05
CA THR A 244 -14.70 21.30 -7.88
C THR A 244 -13.83 20.08 -8.26
N ALA A 245 -14.13 19.42 -9.38
CA ALA A 245 -13.32 18.30 -9.86
C ALA A 245 -11.88 18.72 -10.17
N THR A 246 -11.71 19.89 -10.79
CA THR A 246 -10.38 20.47 -11.04
C THR A 246 -9.60 20.64 -9.73
N ILE A 247 -10.20 21.25 -8.72
CA ILE A 247 -9.56 21.51 -7.42
C ILE A 247 -9.16 20.20 -6.73
N PHE A 248 -10.02 19.17 -6.77
CA PHE A 248 -9.69 17.86 -6.18
C PHE A 248 -8.59 17.12 -6.93
N GLU A 249 -8.47 17.28 -8.26
CA GLU A 249 -7.32 16.74 -9.00
C GLU A 249 -6.02 17.46 -8.61
N TYR A 250 -6.07 18.79 -8.41
CA TYR A 250 -4.93 19.52 -7.85
C TYR A 250 -4.57 19.05 -6.44
N LEU A 251 -5.57 18.76 -5.59
CA LEU A 251 -5.38 18.23 -4.24
C LEU A 251 -4.71 16.85 -4.29
N ALA A 252 -5.24 15.92 -5.10
CA ALA A 252 -4.69 14.58 -5.26
C ALA A 252 -3.25 14.61 -5.78
N GLY A 253 -2.96 15.44 -6.80
CA GLY A 253 -1.62 15.62 -7.32
C GLY A 253 -0.66 16.23 -6.30
N ALA A 254 -1.12 17.21 -5.52
CA ALA A 254 -0.31 17.80 -4.44
C ALA A 254 0.08 16.76 -3.36
N THR A 255 -0.81 15.84 -3.01
CA THR A 255 -0.46 14.76 -2.06
C THR A 255 0.46 13.71 -2.66
N ASN A 256 0.31 13.41 -3.96
CA ASN A 256 1.18 12.47 -4.68
C ASN A 256 2.60 13.02 -4.90
N ALA A 257 2.79 14.33 -4.77
CA ALA A 257 4.10 14.98 -4.89
C ALA A 257 5.03 14.73 -3.70
N LEU A 258 4.47 14.23 -2.60
CA LEU A 258 5.17 14.06 -1.33
C LEU A 258 6.01 12.78 -1.35
N ASP A 259 5.34 11.64 -1.27
CA ASP A 259 5.93 10.31 -1.35
C ASP A 259 4.85 9.26 -1.68
N ASP A 260 5.26 8.01 -1.87
CA ASP A 260 4.36 6.89 -2.14
C ASP A 260 3.46 6.48 -0.95
N TYR A 261 3.64 7.09 0.22
CA TYR A 261 2.95 6.72 1.46
C TYR A 261 1.92 7.76 1.91
N SER A 262 1.94 8.95 1.32
CA SER A 262 1.10 10.09 1.63
C SER A 262 -0.03 10.22 0.62
N ALA A 263 -1.26 10.42 1.11
CA ALA A 263 -2.43 10.48 0.25
C ALA A 263 -3.57 11.23 0.93
N PHE A 264 -4.34 11.97 0.12
CA PHE A 264 -5.67 12.39 0.50
C PHE A 264 -6.64 11.19 0.48
N LEU A 265 -7.48 11.08 1.49
CA LEU A 265 -8.43 10.00 1.67
C LEU A 265 -9.84 10.55 1.60
N SER A 266 -10.66 9.93 0.75
CA SER A 266 -12.12 10.08 0.80
C SER A 266 -12.68 9.59 2.13
N PRO A 267 -13.94 9.92 2.47
CA PRO A 267 -14.62 9.35 3.64
C PRO A 267 -14.54 7.82 3.73
N GLU A 268 -14.83 7.10 2.65
CA GLU A 268 -14.74 5.65 2.60
C GLU A 268 -13.28 5.17 2.74
N GLY A 269 -12.33 5.86 2.09
CA GLY A 269 -10.91 5.57 2.21
C GLY A 269 -10.39 5.71 3.64
N LEU A 270 -10.83 6.75 4.35
CA LEU A 270 -10.48 6.99 5.75
C LEU A 270 -11.09 5.93 6.66
N ALA A 271 -12.38 5.60 6.48
CA ALA A 271 -13.07 4.56 7.25
C ALA A 271 -12.40 3.19 7.04
N SER A 272 -12.07 2.84 5.80
CA SER A 272 -11.38 1.60 5.46
C SER A 272 -9.99 1.53 6.11
N LEU A 273 -9.25 2.65 6.12
CA LEU A 273 -7.94 2.70 6.76
C LEU A 273 -8.03 2.46 8.28
N TYR A 274 -9.02 3.03 8.96
CA TYR A 274 -9.25 2.76 10.39
C TYR A 274 -9.64 1.30 10.66
N GLY A 275 -10.51 0.72 9.83
CA GLY A 275 -10.86 -0.71 9.95
C GLY A 275 -9.63 -1.63 9.83
N ASN A 276 -8.74 -1.34 8.88
CA ASN A 276 -7.48 -2.08 8.73
C ASN A 276 -6.58 -1.97 9.98
N ILE A 277 -6.53 -0.80 10.62
CA ILE A 277 -5.69 -0.52 11.79
C ILE A 277 -6.20 -1.27 13.03
N GLU A 278 -7.51 -1.26 13.21
CA GLU A 278 -8.16 -1.88 14.36
C GLU A 278 -8.22 -3.41 14.22
N GLY A 279 -7.75 -3.98 13.09
CA GLY A 279 -7.91 -5.41 12.80
C GLY A 279 -9.35 -5.82 12.56
N ASN A 280 -10.24 -4.83 12.44
CA ASN A 280 -11.68 -4.96 12.46
C ASN A 280 -12.22 -4.71 11.06
N PHE A 281 -12.51 -5.79 10.35
CA PHE A 281 -13.18 -5.72 9.06
C PHE A 281 -14.64 -6.03 9.24
N VAL A 282 -15.53 -5.08 8.93
CA VAL A 282 -16.96 -5.39 8.80
C VAL A 282 -17.14 -6.12 7.46
N GLY A 283 -17.42 -7.41 7.55
CA GLY A 283 -17.55 -8.29 6.41
C GLY A 283 -17.99 -9.68 6.84
N ILE A 284 -17.65 -10.68 6.04
CA ILE A 284 -17.98 -12.08 6.34
C ILE A 284 -16.76 -12.93 6.69
N GLY A 285 -15.54 -12.37 6.61
CA GLY A 285 -14.30 -13.02 7.04
C GLY A 285 -13.74 -14.06 6.05
N ILE A 286 -13.51 -13.63 4.81
CA ILE A 286 -12.89 -14.46 3.76
C ILE A 286 -11.74 -13.72 3.10
N GLU A 287 -10.71 -14.46 2.68
CA GLU A 287 -9.71 -14.00 1.73
C GLU A 287 -10.03 -14.58 0.35
N ILE A 288 -10.07 -13.71 -0.65
CA ILE A 288 -10.48 -14.06 -2.00
C ILE A 288 -9.43 -13.70 -3.05
N GLU A 289 -9.45 -14.42 -4.16
CA GLU A 289 -8.61 -14.17 -5.32
C GLU A 289 -9.47 -14.27 -6.59
N ALA A 290 -9.41 -13.28 -7.47
CA ALA A 290 -10.22 -13.30 -8.68
C ALA A 290 -9.62 -14.28 -9.70
N GLU A 291 -10.45 -15.19 -10.22
CA GLU A 291 -10.11 -16.07 -11.34
C GLU A 291 -11.11 -15.80 -12.47
N PRO A 292 -10.71 -15.01 -13.49
CA PRO A 292 -11.60 -14.58 -14.57
C PRO A 292 -12.39 -15.74 -15.19
N GLY A 293 -13.68 -15.54 -15.40
CA GLY A 293 -14.61 -16.56 -15.90
C GLY A 293 -15.08 -17.60 -14.87
N ARG A 294 -14.38 -17.80 -13.75
CA ARG A 294 -14.76 -18.74 -12.68
C ARG A 294 -15.31 -18.09 -11.42
N GLY A 295 -14.94 -16.85 -11.10
CA GLY A 295 -15.39 -16.19 -9.85
C GLY A 295 -14.27 -15.80 -8.93
N GLN A 296 -14.64 -15.64 -7.66
CA GLN A 296 -13.70 -15.32 -6.59
C GLN A 296 -13.34 -16.62 -5.86
N PHE A 297 -12.11 -17.08 -6.05
CA PHE A 297 -11.56 -18.22 -5.34
C PHE A 297 -11.43 -17.91 -3.84
N LEU A 298 -12.03 -18.73 -2.98
CA LEU A 298 -11.94 -18.63 -1.53
C LEU A 298 -10.60 -19.20 -1.08
N ARG A 299 -9.60 -18.35 -0.93
CA ARG A 299 -8.26 -18.75 -0.49
C ARG A 299 -8.27 -19.17 0.99
N LYS A 300 -8.94 -18.39 1.84
CA LYS A 300 -8.97 -18.61 3.29
C LYS A 300 -10.32 -18.22 3.88
N ILE A 301 -10.76 -18.97 4.87
CA ILE A 301 -11.90 -18.63 5.72
C ILE A 301 -11.36 -18.29 7.10
N LEU A 302 -11.76 -17.14 7.65
CA LEU A 302 -11.29 -16.72 8.95
C LEU A 302 -12.04 -17.50 10.05
N PRO A 303 -11.34 -18.04 11.07
CA PRO A 303 -11.99 -18.72 12.20
C PRO A 303 -12.96 -17.82 12.96
N GLY A 304 -14.09 -18.36 13.39
CA GLY A 304 -15.14 -17.62 14.10
C GLY A 304 -15.86 -16.57 13.25
N SER A 305 -15.64 -16.56 11.93
CA SER A 305 -16.27 -15.59 11.03
C SER A 305 -17.67 -16.02 10.58
N PRO A 306 -18.51 -15.07 10.10
CA PRO A 306 -19.78 -15.42 9.48
C PRO A 306 -19.65 -16.42 8.32
N ALA A 307 -18.56 -16.36 7.55
CA ALA A 307 -18.31 -17.29 6.45
C ALA A 307 -18.07 -18.72 6.94
N GLU A 308 -17.30 -18.88 8.02
CA GLU A 308 -17.12 -20.19 8.66
C GLU A 308 -18.44 -20.74 9.20
N GLU A 309 -19.19 -19.91 9.95
CA GLU A 309 -20.51 -20.27 10.48
C GLU A 309 -21.51 -20.62 9.38
N GLY A 310 -21.46 -19.91 8.25
CA GLY A 310 -22.26 -20.17 7.05
C GLY A 310 -21.75 -21.33 6.19
N GLY A 311 -20.70 -22.02 6.64
CA GLY A 311 -20.17 -23.24 6.02
C GLY A 311 -19.43 -22.99 4.70
N ALA A 312 -18.95 -21.78 4.43
CA ALA A 312 -18.01 -21.52 3.35
C ALA A 312 -16.68 -22.24 3.63
N LYS A 313 -16.01 -22.72 2.58
CA LYS A 313 -14.77 -23.49 2.69
C LYS A 313 -13.71 -22.92 1.76
N ALA A 314 -12.46 -22.97 2.21
CA ALA A 314 -11.34 -22.67 1.34
C ALA A 314 -11.30 -23.67 0.16
N GLY A 315 -10.94 -23.19 -1.02
CA GLY A 315 -10.95 -23.97 -2.26
C GLY A 315 -12.26 -23.89 -3.07
N GLU A 316 -13.31 -23.25 -2.56
CA GLU A 316 -14.54 -22.99 -3.32
C GLU A 316 -14.45 -21.68 -4.13
N TYR A 317 -15.40 -21.45 -5.05
CA TYR A 317 -15.51 -20.22 -5.84
C TYR A 317 -16.81 -19.51 -5.52
N VAL A 318 -16.79 -18.18 -5.42
CA VAL A 318 -18.00 -17.35 -5.40
C VAL A 318 -18.28 -16.89 -6.83
N SER A 319 -19.44 -17.27 -7.37
CA SER A 319 -19.88 -16.88 -8.72
C SER A 319 -20.76 -15.64 -8.71
N ALA A 320 -21.51 -15.40 -7.64
CA ALA A 320 -22.32 -14.18 -7.48
C ALA A 320 -22.35 -13.69 -6.02
N ILE A 321 -22.43 -12.37 -5.85
CA ILE A 321 -22.50 -11.68 -4.56
C ILE A 321 -23.72 -10.75 -4.56
N GLY A 322 -24.69 -11.02 -3.69
CA GLY A 322 -25.93 -10.25 -3.58
C GLY A 322 -26.73 -10.21 -4.90
N GLY A 323 -26.71 -11.30 -5.67
CA GLY A 323 -27.32 -11.38 -6.99
C GLY A 323 -26.53 -10.72 -8.14
N THR A 324 -25.36 -10.12 -7.85
CA THR A 324 -24.46 -9.58 -8.87
C THR A 324 -23.45 -10.65 -9.28
N ASP A 325 -23.40 -11.00 -10.56
CA ASP A 325 -22.37 -11.91 -11.09
C ASP A 325 -20.98 -11.31 -10.84
N CYS A 326 -20.09 -12.13 -10.28
CA CYS A 326 -18.74 -11.71 -9.91
C CYS A 326 -17.62 -12.50 -10.59
N ARG A 327 -17.93 -13.23 -11.68
CA ARG A 327 -16.96 -14.05 -12.42
C ARG A 327 -15.86 -13.25 -13.10
N ASP A 328 -16.20 -12.05 -13.54
CA ASP A 328 -15.28 -11.15 -14.22
C ASP A 328 -14.97 -9.89 -13.39
N LEU A 329 -15.43 -9.85 -12.14
CA LEU A 329 -15.09 -8.78 -11.21
C LEU A 329 -13.66 -8.96 -10.70
N SER A 330 -12.95 -7.84 -10.56
CA SER A 330 -11.69 -7.83 -9.82
C SER A 330 -11.93 -8.14 -8.33
N THR A 331 -10.88 -8.60 -7.65
CA THR A 331 -10.91 -8.86 -6.21
C THR A 331 -11.39 -7.65 -5.40
N ASP A 332 -10.99 -6.44 -5.79
CA ASP A 332 -11.39 -5.19 -5.14
C ASP A 332 -12.89 -4.90 -5.33
N GLU A 333 -13.43 -5.12 -6.53
CA GLU A 333 -14.85 -4.94 -6.82
C GLU A 333 -15.70 -5.95 -6.05
N ALA A 334 -15.30 -7.22 -6.04
CA ALA A 334 -15.96 -8.25 -5.24
C ALA A 334 -15.90 -7.94 -3.74
N ALA A 335 -14.74 -7.50 -3.22
CA ALA A 335 -14.58 -7.13 -1.82
C ALA A 335 -15.53 -6.00 -1.40
N LYS A 336 -15.79 -5.02 -2.28
CA LYS A 336 -16.78 -3.95 -2.03
C LYS A 336 -18.19 -4.51 -1.87
N LEU A 337 -18.60 -5.48 -2.69
CA LEU A 337 -19.90 -6.12 -2.60
C LEU A 337 -20.05 -6.99 -1.34
N LEU A 338 -18.96 -7.63 -0.91
CA LEU A 338 -18.90 -8.43 0.31
C LEU A 338 -18.97 -7.58 1.57
N ARG A 339 -18.48 -6.34 1.52
CA ARG A 339 -18.61 -5.36 2.60
C ARG A 339 -20.00 -4.74 2.62
N GLY A 340 -20.35 -4.13 3.75
CA GLY A 340 -21.63 -3.49 3.96
C GLY A 340 -21.84 -3.16 5.43
N PRO A 341 -22.99 -2.55 5.77
CA PRO A 341 -23.31 -2.20 7.15
C PRO A 341 -23.24 -3.40 8.07
N GLU A 342 -22.78 -3.20 9.31
CA GLU A 342 -22.80 -4.25 10.32
C GLU A 342 -24.23 -4.79 10.52
N PHE A 343 -24.35 -6.10 10.73
CA PHE A 343 -25.59 -6.87 10.83
C PHE A 343 -26.44 -6.96 9.55
N SER A 344 -26.03 -6.34 8.44
CA SER A 344 -26.67 -6.58 7.15
C SER A 344 -26.31 -7.97 6.61
N ALA A 345 -27.19 -8.55 5.79
CA ALA A 345 -26.92 -9.85 5.17
C ALA A 345 -26.40 -9.68 3.73
N VAL A 346 -25.58 -10.63 3.30
CA VAL A 346 -25.18 -10.84 1.90
C VAL A 346 -25.45 -12.28 1.51
N GLU A 347 -25.96 -12.46 0.31
CA GLU A 347 -26.18 -13.79 -0.27
C GLU A 347 -25.03 -14.09 -1.25
N LEU A 348 -24.42 -15.27 -1.14
CA LEU A 348 -23.38 -15.72 -2.05
C LEU A 348 -23.83 -16.98 -2.78
N GLU A 349 -23.57 -17.02 -4.07
CA GLU A 349 -23.58 -18.27 -4.83
C GLU A 349 -22.17 -18.84 -4.82
N ILE A 350 -22.01 -20.01 -4.20
CA ILE A 350 -20.74 -20.69 -3.99
C ILE A 350 -20.74 -21.99 -4.79
N THR A 351 -19.68 -22.23 -5.54
CA THR A 351 -19.45 -23.44 -6.33
C THR A 351 -18.25 -24.19 -5.78
N ASP A 352 -18.41 -25.47 -5.47
CA ASP A 352 -17.29 -26.32 -5.02
C ASP A 352 -16.39 -26.77 -6.18
N ALA A 353 -15.27 -27.45 -5.86
CA ALA A 353 -14.34 -27.98 -6.87
C ALA A 353 -14.96 -29.02 -7.83
N ARG A 354 -16.17 -29.53 -7.53
CA ARG A 354 -16.92 -30.49 -8.36
C ARG A 354 -17.99 -29.79 -9.21
N GLY A 355 -18.10 -28.47 -9.15
CA GLY A 355 -19.08 -27.68 -9.89
C GLY A 355 -20.47 -27.66 -9.26
N VAL A 356 -20.62 -28.11 -8.01
CA VAL A 356 -21.91 -28.09 -7.31
C VAL A 356 -22.12 -26.69 -6.74
N ALA A 357 -23.13 -25.99 -7.26
CA ALA A 357 -23.52 -24.67 -6.79
C ALA A 357 -24.46 -24.76 -5.58
N ARG A 358 -24.26 -23.86 -4.63
CA ARG A 358 -25.13 -23.65 -3.47
C ARG A 358 -25.22 -22.17 -3.15
N THR A 359 -26.35 -21.76 -2.61
CA THR A 359 -26.53 -20.39 -2.11
C THR A 359 -26.37 -20.37 -0.60
N GLY A 360 -25.56 -19.44 -0.09
CA GLY A 360 -25.38 -19.20 1.34
C GLY A 360 -25.75 -17.77 1.70
N ARG A 361 -26.41 -17.59 2.85
CA ARG A 361 -26.71 -16.27 3.40
C ARG A 361 -25.82 -16.00 4.60
N PHE A 362 -25.07 -14.91 4.56
CA PHE A 362 -24.05 -14.55 5.54
C PHE A 362 -24.39 -13.20 6.16
N VAL A 363 -24.29 -13.10 7.50
CA VAL A 363 -24.55 -11.86 8.22
C VAL A 363 -23.23 -11.14 8.44
N ARG A 364 -23.09 -9.94 7.89
CA ARG A 364 -21.89 -9.12 8.05
C ARG A 364 -21.73 -8.73 9.50
N ARG A 365 -20.54 -8.89 10.05
CA ARG A 365 -20.16 -8.36 11.37
C ARG A 365 -18.68 -8.04 11.38
N THR A 366 -18.22 -7.39 12.44
CA THR A 366 -16.79 -7.20 12.66
C THR A 366 -16.11 -8.56 12.80
N VAL A 367 -15.10 -8.82 11.96
CA VAL A 367 -14.25 -10.01 12.02
C VAL A 367 -12.84 -9.57 12.43
N GLU A 368 -12.33 -10.18 13.50
CA GLU A 368 -10.97 -9.98 13.97
C GLU A 368 -10.01 -10.84 13.16
N VAL A 369 -8.96 -10.24 12.61
CA VAL A 369 -7.89 -10.97 11.90
C VAL A 369 -6.73 -11.18 12.87
N ALA A 370 -6.51 -12.41 13.31
CA ALA A 370 -5.39 -12.73 14.20
C ALA A 370 -4.04 -12.30 13.60
N SER A 371 -3.23 -11.64 14.41
CA SER A 371 -1.87 -11.22 14.06
C SER A 371 -0.90 -12.40 14.09
N VAL A 372 -1.08 -13.33 15.03
CA VAL A 372 -0.35 -14.60 15.10
C VAL A 372 -1.09 -15.64 14.26
N GLU A 373 -0.52 -15.97 13.11
CA GLU A 373 -1.14 -16.89 12.12
C GLU A 373 -0.91 -18.36 12.48
N ARG A 374 0.23 -18.66 13.12
CA ARG A 374 0.64 -20.02 13.48
C ARG A 374 1.54 -19.99 14.69
N ALA A 375 1.29 -20.91 15.63
CA ALA A 375 2.14 -21.15 16.79
C ALA A 375 2.18 -22.65 17.10
N GLU A 376 3.35 -23.28 16.97
CA GLU A 376 3.51 -24.73 17.19
C GLU A 376 4.94 -25.11 17.59
N MET A 377 5.11 -26.29 18.19
CA MET A 377 6.43 -26.89 18.40
C MET A 377 6.88 -27.56 17.10
N VAL A 378 8.04 -27.16 16.58
CA VAL A 378 8.62 -27.73 15.35
C VAL A 378 9.61 -28.87 15.65
N GLU A 379 10.30 -28.77 16.79
CA GLU A 379 11.17 -29.82 17.34
C GLU A 379 11.07 -29.80 18.88
N PRO A 380 11.48 -30.87 19.59
CA PRO A 380 11.58 -30.83 21.04
C PRO A 380 12.38 -29.61 21.53
N GLY A 381 11.74 -28.74 22.32
CA GLY A 381 12.33 -27.51 22.83
C GLY A 381 12.36 -26.32 21.86
N ILE A 382 12.00 -26.49 20.58
CA ILE A 382 11.99 -25.41 19.59
C ILE A 382 10.56 -25.11 19.15
N GLY A 383 10.08 -23.92 19.52
CA GLY A 383 8.81 -23.38 19.07
C GLY A 383 8.97 -22.53 17.83
N TYR A 384 7.87 -22.40 17.09
CA TYR A 384 7.74 -21.57 15.91
C TYR A 384 6.51 -20.68 16.03
N ILE A 385 6.67 -19.38 15.76
CA ILE A 385 5.58 -18.42 15.69
C ILE A 385 5.68 -17.66 14.37
N ARG A 386 4.59 -17.63 13.59
CA ARG A 386 4.46 -16.78 12.40
C ARG A 386 3.48 -15.64 12.67
N MET A 387 3.86 -14.43 12.29
CA MET A 387 3.01 -13.25 12.39
C MET A 387 2.80 -12.57 11.04
N GLY A 388 1.54 -12.28 10.72
CA GLY A 388 1.13 -11.62 9.46
C GLY A 388 1.03 -10.10 9.52
N GLY A 389 0.98 -9.51 10.73
CA GLY A 389 0.89 -8.05 10.89
C GLY A 389 1.00 -7.59 12.34
N PHE A 390 1.01 -6.27 12.54
CA PHE A 390 1.01 -5.62 13.85
C PHE A 390 -0.28 -4.79 14.03
N GLN A 391 -1.19 -5.28 14.86
CA GLN A 391 -2.51 -4.74 15.16
C GLN A 391 -2.66 -4.50 16.68
N GLU A 392 -3.78 -3.93 17.11
CA GLU A 392 -4.01 -3.58 18.52
C GLU A 392 -3.93 -4.80 19.47
N THR A 393 -4.25 -6.01 19.00
CA THR A 393 -4.24 -7.25 19.81
C THR A 393 -2.91 -8.01 19.81
N THR A 394 -1.95 -7.63 18.95
CA THR A 394 -0.77 -8.45 18.64
C THR A 394 0.08 -8.79 19.85
N ALA A 395 0.33 -7.82 20.75
CA ALA A 395 1.17 -8.06 21.92
C ALA A 395 0.58 -9.14 22.84
N ARG A 396 -0.74 -9.14 23.01
CA ARG A 396 -1.45 -10.17 23.78
C ARG A 396 -1.37 -11.53 23.09
N GLU A 397 -1.65 -11.59 21.79
CA GLU A 397 -1.57 -12.84 21.02
C GLU A 397 -0.17 -13.44 21.05
N MET A 398 0.87 -12.61 20.90
CA MET A 398 2.26 -13.05 20.99
C MET A 398 2.59 -13.58 22.39
N ALA A 399 2.14 -12.89 23.43
CA ALA A 399 2.30 -13.32 24.81
C ALA A 399 1.66 -14.70 25.07
N ASP A 400 0.42 -14.88 24.61
CA ASP A 400 -0.32 -16.12 24.76
C ASP A 400 0.34 -17.28 24.02
N ALA A 401 0.77 -17.06 22.77
CA ALA A 401 1.50 -18.03 21.96
C ALA A 401 2.82 -18.46 22.62
N VAL A 402 3.63 -17.50 23.08
CA VAL A 402 4.90 -17.79 23.78
C VAL A 402 4.66 -18.58 25.06
N ASN A 403 3.66 -18.21 25.85
CA ASN A 403 3.33 -18.91 27.09
C ASN A 403 2.79 -20.32 26.84
N GLN A 404 2.00 -20.52 25.78
CA GLN A 404 1.53 -21.83 25.35
C GLN A 404 2.70 -22.74 24.97
N LEU A 405 3.62 -22.26 24.12
CA LEU A 405 4.78 -23.05 23.68
C LEU A 405 5.74 -23.35 24.85
N ARG A 406 5.91 -22.42 25.79
CA ARG A 406 6.68 -22.66 27.01
C ARG A 406 6.11 -23.78 27.87
N ARG A 407 4.78 -23.84 28.03
CA ARG A 407 4.12 -24.95 28.74
C ARG A 407 4.34 -26.29 28.04
N GLN A 408 4.63 -26.29 26.73
CA GLN A 408 4.99 -27.47 25.94
C GLN A 408 6.51 -27.77 25.97
N GLY A 409 7.29 -27.02 26.75
CA GLY A 409 8.74 -27.24 26.92
C GLY A 409 9.63 -26.41 25.99
N MET A 410 9.12 -25.37 25.33
CA MET A 410 9.92 -24.49 24.48
C MET A 410 11.02 -23.76 25.28
N THR A 411 12.25 -23.85 24.79
CA THR A 411 13.44 -23.10 25.26
C THR A 411 14.09 -22.28 24.14
N LYS A 412 13.72 -22.52 22.88
CA LYS A 412 14.21 -21.80 21.70
C LYS A 412 13.03 -21.42 20.81
N LEU A 413 13.07 -20.24 20.19
CA LEU A 413 11.99 -19.72 19.36
C LEU A 413 12.50 -19.30 17.97
N ILE A 414 11.82 -19.78 16.94
CA ILE A 414 11.86 -19.21 15.59
C ILE A 414 10.65 -18.28 15.46
N TRP A 415 10.90 -16.99 15.27
CA TRP A 415 9.88 -15.98 15.01
C TRP A 415 9.92 -15.56 13.55
N ASP A 416 8.86 -15.84 12.79
CA ASP A 416 8.77 -15.57 11.36
C ASP A 416 7.96 -14.31 11.05
N LEU A 417 8.63 -13.33 10.43
CA LEU A 417 8.06 -12.09 9.89
C LEU A 417 8.18 -12.00 8.36
N ARG A 418 8.50 -13.09 7.66
CA ARG A 418 8.51 -13.14 6.19
C ARG A 418 7.14 -12.84 5.61
N GLY A 419 7.05 -11.91 4.66
CA GLY A 419 5.80 -11.43 4.09
C GLY A 419 5.02 -10.44 4.95
N ASN A 420 5.54 -10.00 6.10
CA ASN A 420 4.83 -9.12 7.03
C ASN A 420 5.06 -7.62 6.72
N PRO A 421 4.05 -6.89 6.21
CA PRO A 421 4.17 -5.49 5.77
C PRO A 421 4.22 -4.47 6.93
N GLY A 422 4.28 -4.95 8.18
CA GLY A 422 4.30 -4.16 9.39
C GLY A 422 2.91 -3.93 9.98
N GLY A 423 2.66 -2.70 10.45
CA GLY A 423 1.40 -2.37 11.11
C GLY A 423 1.51 -1.17 12.05
N LEU A 424 0.89 -1.27 13.22
CA LEU A 424 0.94 -0.26 14.28
C LEU A 424 2.31 -0.21 14.95
N LEU A 425 2.83 1.01 15.12
CA LEU A 425 4.08 1.25 15.85
C LEU A 425 3.98 0.79 17.30
N ASP A 426 2.90 1.18 17.97
CA ASP A 426 2.72 0.88 19.39
C ASP A 426 2.63 -0.64 19.63
N ALA A 427 1.97 -1.37 18.72
CA ALA A 427 1.94 -2.83 18.76
C ALA A 427 3.35 -3.44 18.59
N ALA A 428 4.17 -2.90 17.69
CA ALA A 428 5.56 -3.35 17.52
C ALA A 428 6.41 -3.08 18.76
N VAL A 429 6.23 -1.90 19.38
CA VAL A 429 6.87 -1.53 20.65
C VAL A 429 6.46 -2.47 21.77
N ASP A 430 5.17 -2.72 21.94
CA ASP A 430 4.65 -3.60 22.99
C ASP A 430 5.08 -5.06 22.79
N VAL A 431 5.14 -5.54 21.54
CA VAL A 431 5.70 -6.87 21.23
C VAL A 431 7.20 -6.92 21.56
N LEU A 432 7.98 -5.91 21.18
CA LEU A 432 9.42 -5.85 21.50
C LEU A 432 9.68 -5.85 23.01
N ASP A 433 8.80 -5.23 23.78
CA ASP A 433 8.85 -5.19 25.25
C ASP A 433 8.77 -6.60 25.88
N LEU A 434 8.19 -7.56 25.16
CA LEU A 434 8.16 -8.97 25.59
C LEU A 434 9.53 -9.66 25.50
N PHE A 435 10.45 -9.12 24.69
CA PHE A 435 11.75 -9.75 24.34
C PHE A 435 12.97 -8.96 24.79
N VAL A 436 12.85 -7.64 25.01
CA VAL A 436 13.96 -6.75 25.39
C VAL A 436 13.71 -6.20 26.80
N GLU A 437 14.67 -6.39 27.70
CA GLU A 437 14.51 -6.03 29.13
C GLU A 437 14.70 -4.54 29.42
N GLU A 438 15.61 -3.87 28.71
CA GLU A 438 16.01 -2.49 28.97
C GLU A 438 16.58 -1.80 27.73
N GLY A 439 16.60 -0.47 27.74
CA GLY A 439 17.16 0.36 26.67
C GLY A 439 16.11 0.89 25.68
N THR A 440 16.59 1.55 24.62
CA THR A 440 15.72 2.09 23.56
C THR A 440 15.26 0.95 22.66
N LEU A 441 13.96 0.91 22.33
CA LEU A 441 13.40 -0.03 21.36
C LEU A 441 13.41 0.56 19.95
N VAL A 442 12.93 1.81 19.85
CA VAL A 442 12.89 2.57 18.60
C VAL A 442 12.79 4.05 18.95
N SER A 443 13.25 4.93 18.06
CA SER A 443 12.97 6.36 18.17
C SER A 443 12.38 6.90 16.88
N THR A 444 11.54 7.92 16.99
CA THR A 444 11.00 8.68 15.86
C THR A 444 11.62 10.07 15.84
N ARG A 445 11.78 10.66 14.65
CA ARG A 445 12.16 12.07 14.48
C ARG A 445 11.34 12.69 13.36
N GLY A 446 10.67 13.80 13.67
CA GLY A 446 9.85 14.56 12.73
C GLY A 446 9.89 16.06 13.05
N PRO A 447 9.48 16.93 12.10
CA PRO A 447 9.59 18.37 12.23
C PRO A 447 8.63 18.99 13.25
N ALA A 448 7.48 18.36 13.53
CA ALA A 448 6.50 18.92 14.48
C ALA A 448 6.69 18.39 15.91
N GLY A 449 6.24 19.18 16.89
CA GLY A 449 6.25 18.79 18.30
C GLY A 449 5.49 17.48 18.54
N GLY A 450 6.08 16.57 19.31
CA GLY A 450 5.51 15.25 19.59
C GLY A 450 5.78 14.19 18.50
N GLN A 451 6.34 14.55 17.34
CA GLN A 451 6.75 13.58 16.31
C GLN A 451 8.17 13.02 16.56
N THR A 452 8.93 13.65 17.46
CA THR A 452 10.19 13.12 17.97
C THR A 452 9.95 12.43 19.29
N GLN A 453 10.03 11.10 19.32
CA GLN A 453 9.82 10.28 20.51
C GLN A 453 10.90 9.20 20.64
N THR A 454 11.13 8.72 21.86
CA THR A 454 11.99 7.57 22.12
C THR A 454 11.19 6.56 22.94
N TYR A 455 10.97 5.40 22.35
CA TYR A 455 10.28 4.28 22.98
C TYR A 455 11.33 3.41 23.66
N ARG A 456 11.10 3.08 24.93
CA ARG A 456 12.05 2.33 25.76
C ARG A 456 11.39 1.10 26.34
N ALA A 457 12.20 0.06 26.50
CA ALA A 457 11.78 -1.17 27.13
C ALA A 457 11.41 -0.92 28.60
N ARG A 458 10.35 -1.60 29.04
CA ARG A 458 9.85 -1.65 30.41
C ARG A 458 10.14 -3.05 30.92
N ARG A 459 11.05 -3.14 31.90
CA ARG A 459 11.47 -4.41 32.51
C ARG A 459 10.29 -5.29 33.00
N ALA A 460 9.19 -4.67 33.44
CA ALA A 460 8.00 -5.40 33.88
C ALA A 460 7.17 -5.82 32.67
N GLY A 461 7.02 -7.13 32.44
CA GLY A 461 6.24 -7.68 31.32
C GLY A 461 7.08 -8.42 30.27
N THR A 462 8.41 -8.38 30.36
CA THR A 462 9.29 -9.19 29.51
C THR A 462 9.04 -10.66 29.79
N LEU A 463 8.37 -11.34 28.85
CA LEU A 463 8.05 -12.75 28.96
C LEU A 463 9.30 -13.58 28.72
N ALA A 464 10.08 -13.25 27.71
CA ALA A 464 11.28 -13.99 27.37
C ALA A 464 12.41 -13.64 28.35
N ALA A 465 12.79 -14.58 29.22
CA ALA A 465 14.00 -14.44 30.01
C ALA A 465 15.22 -14.50 29.08
N ARG A 466 16.39 -14.05 29.56
CA ARG A 466 17.65 -14.05 28.79
C ARG A 466 18.06 -15.43 28.26
N ASP A 467 17.44 -16.50 28.74
CA ASP A 467 17.65 -17.88 28.36
C ASP A 467 16.87 -18.33 27.11
N LEU A 468 15.82 -17.61 26.68
CA LEU A 468 15.11 -17.94 25.45
C LEU A 468 15.98 -17.55 24.24
N GLU A 469 16.55 -18.52 23.56
CA GLU A 469 17.25 -18.30 22.28
C GLU A 469 16.25 -17.94 21.18
N LEU A 470 16.55 -16.90 20.41
CA LEU A 470 15.65 -16.33 19.41
C LEU A 470 16.33 -16.25 18.05
N VAL A 471 15.66 -16.79 17.02
CA VAL A 471 15.96 -16.54 15.61
C VAL A 471 14.77 -15.84 14.97
N LEU A 472 15.02 -14.74 14.26
CA LEU A 472 14.02 -13.99 13.51
C LEU A 472 14.17 -14.29 12.02
N LEU A 473 13.10 -14.71 11.34
CA LEU A 473 13.07 -14.84 9.88
C LEU A 473 12.49 -13.58 9.24
N VAL A 474 13.15 -13.07 8.20
CA VAL A 474 12.73 -11.89 7.44
C VAL A 474 12.98 -12.06 5.94
N ASP A 475 12.24 -11.31 5.12
CA ASP A 475 12.42 -11.26 3.67
C ASP A 475 12.19 -9.85 3.11
N GLY A 476 12.23 -9.72 1.77
CA GLY A 476 12.01 -8.46 1.07
C GLY A 476 10.62 -7.83 1.26
N ASP A 477 9.66 -8.58 1.80
CA ASP A 477 8.31 -8.13 2.11
C ASP A 477 8.13 -7.81 3.61
N SER A 478 9.10 -8.17 4.45
CA SER A 478 9.20 -7.68 5.83
C SER A 478 9.44 -6.17 5.83
N ALA A 479 8.43 -5.38 6.18
CA ALA A 479 8.50 -3.92 6.12
C ALA A 479 8.16 -3.25 7.46
N SER A 480 8.65 -2.02 7.65
CA SER A 480 8.10 -1.10 8.65
C SER A 480 8.21 -1.64 10.09
N ALA A 481 7.11 -1.95 10.79
CA ALA A 481 7.13 -2.52 12.13
C ALA A 481 7.98 -3.80 12.21
N SER A 482 7.96 -4.64 11.16
CA SER A 482 8.83 -5.82 11.06
C SER A 482 10.31 -5.44 11.06
N GLU A 483 10.66 -4.34 10.39
CA GLU A 483 12.04 -3.81 10.33
C GLU A 483 12.45 -3.14 11.63
N ILE A 484 11.51 -2.50 12.34
CA ILE A 484 11.72 -1.98 13.68
C ILE A 484 12.06 -3.13 14.64
N VAL A 485 11.30 -4.23 14.57
CA VAL A 485 11.58 -5.44 15.35
C VAL A 485 12.97 -5.98 15.04
N ALA A 486 13.27 -6.19 13.75
CA ALA A 486 14.56 -6.68 13.30
C ALA A 486 15.71 -5.76 13.75
N GLY A 487 15.59 -4.45 13.54
CA GLY A 487 16.58 -3.46 13.95
C GLY A 487 16.81 -3.45 15.46
N CYS A 488 15.73 -3.50 16.24
CA CYS A 488 15.82 -3.55 17.70
C CYS A 488 16.50 -4.83 18.19
N LEU A 489 16.08 -6.00 17.71
CA LEU A 489 16.66 -7.28 18.13
C LEU A 489 18.14 -7.39 17.76
N ARG A 490 18.54 -6.88 16.59
CA ARG A 490 19.95 -6.87 16.17
C ARG A 490 20.79 -5.95 17.04
N ASP A 491 20.37 -4.70 17.21
CA ASP A 491 21.16 -3.69 17.93
C ASP A 491 21.32 -4.07 19.41
N HIS A 492 20.31 -4.72 20.01
CA HIS A 492 20.40 -5.31 21.36
C HIS A 492 21.10 -6.67 21.43
N ARG A 493 21.49 -7.25 20.30
CA ARG A 493 22.02 -8.63 20.19
C ARG A 493 21.10 -9.67 20.84
N ARG A 494 19.78 -9.46 20.74
CA ARG A 494 18.76 -10.30 21.40
C ARG A 494 18.45 -11.57 20.61
N GLY A 495 18.63 -11.56 19.30
CA GLY A 495 18.41 -12.72 18.44
C GLY A 495 19.29 -12.68 17.19
N THR A 496 19.29 -13.77 16.43
CA THR A 496 19.96 -13.83 15.12
C THR A 496 18.93 -13.69 14.01
N ILE A 497 19.18 -12.81 13.06
CA ILE A 497 18.29 -12.55 11.92
C ILE A 497 18.73 -13.42 10.75
N VAL A 498 17.78 -14.14 10.16
CA VAL A 498 18.00 -15.06 9.04
C VAL A 498 17.04 -14.71 7.89
N GLY A 499 17.51 -14.82 6.64
CA GLY A 499 16.64 -14.69 5.47
C GLY A 499 17.21 -13.78 4.40
N ARG A 500 16.44 -12.80 3.94
CA ARG A 500 16.83 -11.80 2.92
C ARG A 500 16.71 -10.37 3.47
N THR A 501 17.30 -9.41 2.76
CA THR A 501 17.21 -7.99 3.11
C THR A 501 15.76 -7.52 3.17
N THR A 502 15.41 -6.77 4.22
CA THR A 502 14.04 -6.27 4.43
C THR A 502 13.65 -5.16 3.45
N TYR A 503 12.38 -4.76 3.48
CA TYR A 503 11.80 -3.86 2.47
C TYR A 503 12.45 -2.46 2.39
N GLY A 504 12.81 -1.85 3.54
CA GLY A 504 13.39 -0.50 3.59
C GLY A 504 12.39 0.62 3.87
N LYS A 505 11.28 0.36 4.55
CA LYS A 505 10.28 1.39 4.92
C LYS A 505 10.50 1.89 6.35
N TRP A 506 11.26 2.97 6.50
CA TRP A 506 11.62 3.56 7.80
C TRP A 506 10.98 4.93 8.07
N SER A 507 9.72 5.10 7.65
CA SER A 507 8.95 6.32 7.76
C SER A 507 7.63 6.13 8.50
N VAL A 508 7.27 7.06 9.37
CA VAL A 508 6.01 7.11 10.14
C VAL A 508 4.96 7.77 9.29
N GLN A 509 3.79 7.14 9.14
CA GLN A 509 2.62 7.83 8.61
C GLN A 509 1.68 8.22 9.76
N SER A 510 1.19 9.45 9.72
CA SER A 510 0.12 9.90 10.61
C SER A 510 -1.16 10.11 9.82
N ILE A 511 -2.28 9.79 10.46
CA ILE A 511 -3.60 10.07 9.91
C ILE A 511 -4.11 11.35 10.56
N VAL A 512 -4.51 12.30 9.71
CA VAL A 512 -5.11 13.57 10.10
C VAL A 512 -6.55 13.58 9.59
N ASP A 513 -7.50 13.60 10.51
CA ASP A 513 -8.91 13.87 10.17
C ASP A 513 -9.05 15.35 9.77
N LEU A 514 -9.67 15.62 8.62
CA LEU A 514 -9.81 16.98 8.11
C LEU A 514 -11.03 17.71 8.69
N GLY A 515 -11.81 17.04 9.54
CA GLY A 515 -12.88 17.65 10.34
C GLY A 515 -14.09 18.10 9.53
N ASP A 516 -14.19 17.63 8.29
CA ASP A 516 -15.19 18.02 7.30
C ASP A 516 -16.32 16.98 7.18
N ALA A 517 -16.44 16.09 8.18
CA ALA A 517 -17.56 15.18 8.31
C ALA A 517 -18.88 15.96 8.28
N PRO A 518 -19.91 15.49 7.56
CA PRO A 518 -21.23 16.09 7.60
C PRO A 518 -21.70 16.21 9.05
N ARG A 519 -22.27 17.36 9.42
CA ARG A 519 -22.97 17.52 10.71
C ARG A 519 -24.23 16.65 10.68
N ALA A 520 -24.08 15.39 11.05
CA ALA A 520 -25.20 14.48 11.08
C ALA A 520 -25.82 14.40 12.49
N GLY A 521 -27.14 14.26 12.52
CA GLY A 521 -27.84 13.74 13.69
C GLY A 521 -27.40 12.30 14.01
N TRP A 522 -27.94 11.75 15.09
CA TRP A 522 -27.55 10.47 15.69
C TRP A 522 -27.42 9.28 14.69
N ALA A 523 -28.16 9.28 13.58
CA ALA A 523 -28.13 8.22 12.57
C ALA A 523 -26.82 8.11 11.77
N ALA A 524 -26.15 9.21 11.39
CA ALA A 524 -24.86 9.10 10.68
C ALA A 524 -23.67 8.95 11.62
N ALA A 525 -23.83 9.29 12.90
CA ALA A 525 -22.88 8.88 13.94
C ALA A 525 -22.92 7.36 14.15
N ALA A 526 -24.11 6.75 14.11
CA ALA A 526 -24.30 5.29 14.19
C ALA A 526 -23.78 4.55 12.94
N ALA A 527 -23.72 5.21 11.78
CA ALA A 527 -23.16 4.66 10.54
C ALA A 527 -21.64 4.85 10.40
N GLY A 528 -20.95 5.40 11.42
CA GLY A 528 -19.52 5.66 11.36
C GLY A 528 -19.11 6.67 10.28
N SER A 529 -20.01 7.60 9.91
CA SER A 529 -19.75 8.58 8.84
C SER A 529 -18.58 9.49 9.23
N ARG A 530 -17.45 9.31 8.55
CA ARG A 530 -16.23 10.12 8.71
C ARG A 530 -16.17 11.20 7.65
N GLY A 531 -15.39 12.25 7.92
CA GLY A 531 -14.98 13.21 6.90
C GLY A 531 -13.90 12.64 6.00
N SER A 532 -13.32 13.50 5.17
CA SER A 532 -12.07 13.19 4.48
C SER A 532 -10.89 13.17 5.45
N GLY A 533 -9.81 12.53 5.04
CA GLY A 533 -8.59 12.42 5.82
C GLY A 533 -7.34 12.69 5.00
N LEU A 534 -6.24 12.90 5.70
CA LEU A 534 -4.91 12.98 5.11
C LEU A 534 -4.00 11.96 5.80
N LYS A 535 -3.48 11.01 5.02
CA LYS A 535 -2.36 10.16 5.44
C LYS A 535 -1.07 10.86 5.02
N LEU A 536 -0.17 11.08 5.96
CA LEU A 536 1.02 11.89 5.72
C LEU A 536 2.25 11.26 6.36
N THR A 537 3.36 11.19 5.64
CA THR A 537 4.64 10.85 6.27
C THR A 537 5.12 11.99 7.14
N THR A 538 5.12 11.78 8.45
CA THR A 538 5.37 12.83 9.44
C THR A 538 6.71 12.71 10.15
N ALA A 539 7.28 11.52 10.17
CA ALA A 539 8.54 11.28 10.85
C ALA A 539 9.29 10.09 10.23
N ARG A 540 10.51 9.88 10.71
CA ARG A 540 11.35 8.72 10.40
C ARG A 540 11.63 7.91 11.65
N PHE A 541 11.74 6.59 11.52
CA PHE A 541 12.22 5.73 12.61
C PHE A 541 13.73 5.65 12.61
N TYR A 542 14.28 5.37 13.78
CA TYR A 542 15.67 5.06 13.98
C TYR A 542 15.77 3.89 14.94
N SER A 543 16.64 2.93 14.60
CA SER A 543 16.97 1.79 15.45
C SER A 543 17.61 2.26 16.77
N PRO A 544 17.78 1.38 17.77
CA PRO A 544 18.44 1.74 19.03
C PRO A 544 19.81 2.41 18.85
N ASP A 545 20.60 1.98 17.86
CA ASP A 545 21.88 2.59 17.50
C ASP A 545 21.77 3.90 16.69
N GLY A 546 20.55 4.40 16.50
CA GLY A 546 20.28 5.67 15.81
C GLY A 546 20.34 5.59 14.28
N ARG A 547 20.20 4.40 13.68
CA ARG A 547 20.27 4.19 12.24
C ARG A 547 18.89 4.17 11.60
N ASN A 548 18.76 4.75 10.41
CA ASN A 548 17.56 4.70 9.57
C ASN A 548 17.91 3.93 8.29
N TYR A 549 17.10 2.94 7.92
CA TYR A 549 17.35 2.08 6.76
C TYR A 549 16.34 2.34 5.63
N ALA A 550 15.85 3.58 5.50
CA ALA A 550 14.92 3.94 4.43
C ALA A 550 15.55 3.71 3.06
N GLY A 551 14.82 3.02 2.17
CA GLY A 551 15.26 2.66 0.82
C GLY A 551 16.26 1.49 0.77
N ILE A 552 17.02 1.23 1.83
CA ILE A 552 18.05 0.18 1.83
C ILE A 552 17.50 -1.13 2.40
N GLY A 553 16.72 -1.05 3.48
CA GLY A 553 16.35 -2.22 4.26
C GLY A 553 17.48 -2.69 5.19
N LEU A 554 17.16 -3.73 5.96
CA LEU A 554 18.01 -4.34 6.95
C LEU A 554 18.52 -5.67 6.41
N ASN A 555 19.85 -5.79 6.28
CA ASN A 555 20.49 -7.06 5.89
C ASN A 555 20.43 -8.07 7.06
N PRO A 556 20.08 -9.34 6.78
CA PRO A 556 20.08 -10.41 7.78
C PRO A 556 21.51 -10.73 8.24
N ASP A 557 21.64 -11.28 9.46
CA ASP A 557 22.93 -11.74 9.98
C ASP A 557 23.41 -13.00 9.24
N VAL A 558 22.46 -13.85 8.83
CA VAL A 558 22.70 -15.06 8.05
C VAL A 558 21.78 -15.06 6.83
N PRO A 559 22.31 -14.95 5.60
CA PRO A 559 21.49 -15.08 4.41
C PRO A 559 20.97 -16.51 4.29
N ALA A 560 19.71 -16.66 3.87
CA ALA A 560 19.18 -17.97 3.52
C ALA A 560 19.66 -18.41 2.12
N PRO A 561 19.74 -19.73 1.83
CA PRO A 561 20.06 -20.22 0.49
C PRO A 561 18.99 -19.77 -0.51
N GLU A 562 19.41 -19.27 -1.68
CA GLU A 562 18.51 -19.00 -2.81
C GLU A 562 17.83 -20.29 -3.28
N TYR A 563 16.55 -20.21 -3.63
CA TYR A 563 15.86 -21.28 -4.35
C TYR A 563 16.39 -21.29 -5.79
N ALA A 564 16.72 -22.46 -6.33
CA ALA A 564 17.07 -22.56 -7.75
C ALA A 564 15.84 -22.22 -8.61
N ASP A 565 15.99 -21.25 -9.52
CA ASP A 565 14.99 -20.86 -10.51
C ASP A 565 14.81 -22.00 -11.54
N ASP A 566 13.67 -22.69 -11.52
CA ASP A 566 13.22 -23.50 -12.65
C ASP A 566 12.14 -22.70 -13.41
N ALA A 567 12.57 -21.82 -14.31
CA ALA A 567 11.69 -21.14 -15.26
C ALA A 567 12.25 -21.29 -16.70
N GLN A 568 11.63 -22.15 -17.50
CA GLN A 568 11.77 -22.17 -18.96
C GLN A 568 10.70 -21.26 -19.56
N GLU A 569 11.10 -20.14 -20.17
CA GLU A 569 10.20 -19.25 -20.91
C GLU A 569 9.66 -19.95 -22.19
N PRO A 570 8.36 -19.81 -22.54
CA PRO A 570 7.90 -20.14 -23.88
C PRO A 570 8.28 -19.04 -24.88
N GLU A 571 8.82 -19.44 -26.03
CA GLU A 571 9.17 -18.57 -27.17
C GLU A 571 8.00 -17.70 -27.65
N PRO A 572 8.23 -16.41 -28.00
CA PRO A 572 7.19 -15.52 -28.50
C PRO A 572 6.85 -15.83 -29.97
N THR A 573 5.57 -16.04 -30.26
CA THR A 573 5.06 -16.04 -31.65
C THR A 573 4.84 -14.60 -32.14
N GLU A 574 5.56 -14.21 -33.19
CA GLU A 574 5.45 -12.93 -33.90
C GLU A 574 4.10 -12.73 -34.62
N ALA A 575 3.59 -11.48 -34.63
CA ALA A 575 2.98 -10.76 -35.78
C ALA A 575 2.39 -9.39 -35.35
N PRO A 576 2.10 -8.45 -36.28
CA PRO A 576 3.02 -7.59 -37.01
C PRO A 576 2.89 -6.09 -36.64
N GLU A 577 3.92 -5.33 -36.99
CA GLU A 577 4.06 -3.87 -36.85
C GLU A 577 2.98 -3.06 -37.60
N ASP A 578 2.49 -1.95 -37.02
CA ASP A 578 2.56 -0.64 -37.67
C ASP A 578 2.07 0.55 -36.80
N LEU A 579 2.95 1.57 -36.77
CA LEU A 579 2.74 3.03 -36.84
C LEU A 579 1.71 3.71 -35.92
N PHE A 580 2.21 4.56 -35.00
CA PHE A 580 2.03 6.04 -35.07
C PHE A 580 2.90 6.75 -34.04
N ALA A 581 3.72 7.69 -34.53
CA ALA A 581 4.53 8.62 -33.77
C ALA A 581 3.79 9.95 -33.56
N ALA A 582 3.92 10.56 -32.37
CA ALA A 582 3.97 12.02 -32.21
C ALA A 582 4.43 12.46 -30.80
N ALA A 583 5.53 13.21 -30.81
CA ALA A 583 5.91 14.33 -29.94
C ALA A 583 6.07 14.09 -28.42
N ASP A 584 7.30 13.73 -28.05
CA ASP A 584 7.89 13.83 -26.72
C ASP A 584 8.37 15.27 -26.43
N PRO A 585 7.94 15.92 -25.33
CA PRO A 585 8.56 17.13 -24.81
C PRO A 585 9.30 16.86 -23.49
N ALA A 586 10.14 15.83 -23.40
CA ALA A 586 11.06 15.63 -22.28
C ALA A 586 12.35 16.45 -22.46
N ALA A 587 12.27 17.77 -22.30
CA ALA A 587 13.43 18.63 -22.12
C ALA A 587 13.06 19.81 -21.22
N GLY A 588 13.17 19.63 -19.90
CA GLY A 588 12.84 20.71 -18.96
C GLY A 588 12.87 20.32 -17.48
N ILE A 589 13.82 19.49 -17.05
CA ILE A 589 14.17 19.35 -15.63
C ILE A 589 15.64 19.75 -15.47
N ALA A 590 15.89 21.04 -15.63
CA ALA A 590 17.17 21.64 -15.27
C ALA A 590 16.87 23.06 -14.79
N GLY A 591 16.56 23.21 -13.50
CA GLY A 591 16.37 24.54 -12.94
C GLY A 591 15.49 24.67 -11.70
N ASP A 592 15.62 23.79 -10.70
CA ASP A 592 15.49 24.23 -9.30
C ASP A 592 16.20 23.22 -8.37
N ARG A 593 17.27 23.66 -7.70
CA ARG A 593 18.08 22.85 -6.78
C ARG A 593 17.55 22.97 -5.35
N THR A 594 16.27 22.68 -5.14
CA THR A 594 15.76 22.30 -3.82
C THR A 594 15.42 20.82 -3.87
N ALA A 595 16.44 20.01 -3.57
CA ALA A 595 16.35 18.56 -3.46
C ALA A 595 15.31 18.17 -2.41
N GLY A 596 14.13 17.74 -2.86
CA GLY A 596 13.29 16.84 -2.06
C GLY A 596 14.00 15.50 -1.99
N TYR A 597 14.17 14.96 -0.80
CA TYR A 597 14.75 13.64 -0.62
C TYR A 597 13.71 12.62 -1.09
N ARG A 598 14.06 11.90 -2.16
CA ARG A 598 13.37 10.68 -2.55
C ARG A 598 14.14 9.56 -1.87
N PRO A 599 13.52 8.73 -1.01
CA PRO A 599 14.23 7.65 -0.35
C PRO A 599 14.78 6.72 -1.41
N GLY A 600 16.09 6.78 -1.63
CA GLY A 600 16.73 5.97 -2.64
C GLY A 600 16.75 4.52 -2.26
N ARG A 601 16.16 3.68 -3.11
CA ARG A 601 16.41 2.24 -3.05
C ARG A 601 17.87 1.98 -3.39
N VAL A 602 18.58 1.21 -2.57
CA VAL A 602 19.95 0.76 -2.85
C VAL A 602 19.92 -0.70 -3.27
N ALA A 603 20.77 -1.05 -4.25
CA ALA A 603 20.95 -2.31 -4.95
C ALA A 603 20.40 -3.54 -4.22
N ARG A 604 19.31 -4.10 -4.76
CA ARG A 604 18.91 -5.49 -4.51
C ARG A 604 19.72 -6.39 -5.44
N ALA A 605 20.20 -7.52 -4.94
CA ALA A 605 20.56 -8.62 -5.84
C ALA A 605 19.32 -8.99 -6.66
N ALA A 606 19.49 -9.21 -7.96
CA ALA A 606 18.40 -9.53 -8.86
C ALA A 606 17.79 -10.89 -8.47
N ASP A 607 16.73 -10.87 -7.68
CA ASP A 607 15.94 -12.07 -7.38
C ASP A 607 14.99 -12.32 -8.56
N GLY A 608 15.16 -13.46 -9.25
CA GLY A 608 14.29 -13.93 -10.32
C GLY A 608 12.83 -14.19 -9.90
N PRO A 609 11.98 -14.72 -10.80
CA PRO A 609 10.55 -14.91 -10.55
C PRO A 609 10.29 -15.80 -9.33
N ARG A 610 9.52 -15.28 -8.36
CA ARG A 610 9.41 -15.85 -7.01
C ARG A 610 8.26 -16.85 -6.89
N VAL A 611 8.57 -18.08 -6.46
CA VAL A 611 7.57 -18.97 -5.81
C VAL A 611 7.33 -18.45 -4.38
N PRO A 612 6.08 -18.34 -3.89
CA PRO A 612 5.84 -18.01 -2.49
C PRO A 612 6.55 -19.00 -1.57
N GLN A 613 7.47 -18.50 -0.72
CA GLN A 613 8.31 -19.31 0.19
C GLN A 613 7.50 -20.22 1.15
N THR A 614 6.20 -19.97 1.29
CA THR A 614 5.27 -20.63 2.21
C THR A 614 4.51 -21.83 1.61
N SER A 615 4.75 -22.19 0.35
CA SER A 615 4.07 -23.32 -0.31
C SER A 615 4.60 -24.69 0.13
N LEU A 616 5.84 -24.76 0.62
CA LEU A 616 6.44 -25.98 1.16
C LEU A 616 6.00 -26.23 2.61
N PRO A 617 5.93 -27.51 3.04
CA PRO A 617 5.83 -27.87 4.44
C PRO A 617 6.85 -27.09 5.28
N LEU A 618 6.48 -26.68 6.50
CA LEU A 618 7.28 -25.75 7.30
C LEU A 618 8.72 -26.22 7.52
N ASN A 619 8.90 -27.52 7.75
CA ASN A 619 10.19 -28.17 7.92
C ASN A 619 10.97 -28.39 6.60
N GLU A 620 10.40 -28.08 5.45
CA GLU A 620 11.09 -28.18 4.15
C GLU A 620 11.52 -26.81 3.63
N GLN A 621 11.11 -25.73 4.30
CA GLN A 621 11.50 -24.37 3.93
C GLN A 621 12.98 -24.13 4.26
N PRO A 622 13.83 -23.69 3.31
CA PRO A 622 15.25 -23.44 3.52
C PRO A 622 15.55 -22.43 4.62
N ASP A 623 14.76 -21.35 4.73
CA ASP A 623 14.91 -20.34 5.79
C ASP A 623 14.72 -20.97 7.19
N VAL A 624 13.69 -21.81 7.32
CA VAL A 624 13.37 -22.51 8.57
C VAL A 624 14.45 -23.54 8.88
N GLN A 625 14.94 -24.27 7.88
CA GLN A 625 16.05 -25.21 8.06
C GLN A 625 17.35 -24.51 8.46
N ALA A 626 17.64 -23.33 7.91
CA ALA A 626 18.77 -22.51 8.32
C ALA A 626 18.64 -22.08 9.79
N ALA A 627 17.45 -21.63 10.21
CA ALA A 627 17.16 -21.28 11.60
C ALA A 627 17.29 -22.48 12.56
N LEU A 628 16.72 -23.64 12.20
CA LEU A 628 16.84 -24.87 12.98
C LEU A 628 18.30 -25.30 13.13
N LYS A 629 19.09 -25.22 12.05
CA LYS A 629 20.53 -25.53 12.08
C LYS A 629 21.30 -24.61 13.04
N LEU A 630 20.93 -23.33 13.13
CA LEU A 630 21.53 -22.39 14.09
C LEU A 630 21.16 -22.75 15.53
N LEU A 631 19.88 -23.00 15.78
CA LEU A 631 19.37 -23.32 17.11
C LEU A 631 19.84 -24.69 17.61
N ARG A 632 20.11 -25.66 16.75
CA ARG A 632 20.65 -26.98 17.15
C ARG A 632 22.13 -26.94 17.56
N ARG A 633 22.89 -25.94 17.10
CA ARG A 633 24.35 -25.82 17.34
C ARG A 633 24.70 -25.16 18.66
N ARG A 634 23.75 -24.47 19.28
CA ARG A 634 23.85 -23.83 20.58
C ARG A 634 23.20 -24.72 21.63
#